data_AF-A0A4S2JU69-F1
#
_entry.id   AF-A0A4S2JU69-F1
#
_cell.length_a   1.000
_cell.length_b   1.000
_cell.length_c   1.000
_cell.angle_alpha   90.00
_cell.angle_beta   90.00
_cell.angle_gamma   90.00
#
_symmetry.space_group_name_H-M   'P 1'
#
loop_
_entity.id
_entity.type
_entity.pdbx_description
1 polymer ?
#
loop_
_entity_poly.entity_id
_entity_poly.type
_entity_poly.pdbx_seq_one_letter_code
_entity_poly.pdbx_strand_id
1 'polypeptide(L)'
;MKVKDLPVYSEYPEEDMEYELEMRPLNPVEAHLVQYVKPVRCTVQKWLACIQEYTGDSVSRASSATNSIYERVRDEPIILARGGFITVCGLGGLIMGYKGGIFRKLFYASLFTAAATSACYPAAAHAYGNKAWNIGTKKALEWKEEYFPKK
;
A
#
# COMPACT_ATOMS: atom_id res chain seq x y z
N MET A 1 5.08 48.32 18.21
CA MET A 1 3.86 47.63 17.73
C MET A 1 3.91 46.21 18.23
N LYS A 2 2.89 45.71 18.93
CA LYS A 2 2.86 44.32 19.38
C LYS A 2 2.41 43.46 18.20
N VAL A 3 3.01 42.28 18.04
CA VAL A 3 2.70 41.31 16.96
C VAL A 3 1.20 40.95 16.90
N LYS A 4 0.48 41.13 18.03
CA LYS A 4 -0.95 40.88 18.16
C LYS A 4 -1.85 41.93 17.47
N ASP A 5 -1.31 43.08 17.10
CA ASP A 5 -2.07 44.16 16.44
C ASP A 5 -2.05 44.03 14.91
N LEU A 6 -1.51 42.93 14.35
CA LEU A 6 -1.60 42.66 12.92
C LEU A 6 -3.01 42.15 12.58
N PRO A 7 -3.69 42.73 11.56
CA PRO A 7 -5.07 42.40 11.17
C PRO A 7 -5.23 40.97 10.61
N VAL A 8 -4.16 40.18 10.56
CA VAL A 8 -4.20 38.77 10.13
C VAL A 8 -4.86 37.87 11.18
N TYR A 9 -4.92 38.30 12.45
CA TYR A 9 -5.41 37.49 13.56
C TYR A 9 -6.70 38.02 14.22
N SER A 10 -7.26 39.15 13.76
CA SER A 10 -8.47 39.74 14.35
C SER A 10 -9.77 39.14 13.84
N GLU A 11 -9.76 38.56 12.64
CA GLU A 11 -10.92 37.94 12.01
C GLU A 11 -10.58 36.48 11.74
N TYR A 12 -11.01 35.61 12.64
CA TYR A 12 -11.18 34.21 12.27
C TYR A 12 -12.39 34.18 11.33
N PRO A 13 -12.27 33.72 10.08
CA PRO A 13 -13.43 33.64 9.19
C PRO A 13 -14.51 32.78 9.86
N GLU A 14 -15.74 33.30 9.89
CA GLU A 14 -16.90 32.65 10.50
C GLU A 14 -17.11 31.25 9.89
N GLU A 15 -17.63 30.29 10.69
CA GLU A 15 -17.76 28.86 10.33
C GLU A 15 -18.67 28.61 9.10
N ASP A 16 -19.36 29.64 8.63
CA ASP A 16 -20.39 29.70 7.60
C ASP A 16 -19.94 30.41 6.31
N MET A 17 -18.64 30.67 6.14
CA MET A 17 -18.07 31.11 4.87
C MET A 17 -18.14 29.98 3.82
N GLU A 18 -18.97 30.13 2.80
CA GLU A 18 -19.05 29.19 1.67
C GLU A 18 -17.85 29.40 0.75
N TYR A 19 -16.83 28.54 0.87
CA TYR A 19 -15.63 28.61 0.05
C TYR A 19 -15.93 28.15 -1.38
N GLU A 20 -15.88 29.08 -2.33
CA GLU A 20 -15.96 28.74 -3.75
C GLU A 20 -14.58 28.25 -4.23
N LEU A 21 -14.50 26.96 -4.53
CA LEU A 21 -13.26 26.29 -4.94
C LEU A 21 -12.91 26.66 -6.39
N GLU A 22 -12.25 27.80 -6.58
CA GLU A 22 -11.73 28.19 -7.89
C GLU A 22 -10.49 27.37 -8.26
N MET A 23 -10.50 26.79 -9.47
CA MET A 23 -9.33 26.13 -9.99
C MET A 23 -8.26 27.17 -10.33
N ARG A 24 -7.11 27.10 -9.65
CA ARG A 24 -5.91 27.86 -10.00
C ARG A 24 -5.62 27.68 -11.50
N PRO A 25 -5.32 28.76 -12.25
CA PRO A 25 -4.94 28.63 -13.65
C PRO A 25 -3.67 27.77 -13.76
N LEU A 26 -3.70 26.75 -14.62
CA LEU A 26 -2.60 25.82 -14.76
C LEU A 26 -1.39 26.50 -15.39
N ASN A 27 -0.21 26.24 -14.82
CA ASN A 27 1.04 26.54 -15.51
C ASN A 27 1.14 25.71 -16.81
N PRO A 28 1.85 26.17 -17.85
CA PRO A 28 1.97 25.43 -19.11
C PRO A 28 2.55 24.02 -18.94
N VAL A 29 3.42 23.84 -17.94
CA VAL A 29 3.97 22.53 -17.56
C VAL A 29 2.90 21.63 -16.92
N GLU A 30 2.06 22.19 -16.05
CA GLU A 30 0.97 21.45 -15.40
C GLU A 30 -0.11 21.06 -16.42
N ALA A 31 -0.38 21.91 -17.41
CA ALA A 31 -1.32 21.61 -18.50
C ALA A 31 -0.90 20.37 -19.29
N HIS A 32 0.39 20.24 -19.63
CA HIS A 32 0.92 19.04 -20.27
C HIS A 32 0.87 17.82 -19.33
N LEU A 33 1.21 17.98 -18.05
CA LEU A 33 1.21 16.87 -17.10
C LEU A 33 -0.19 16.32 -16.84
N VAL A 34 -1.19 17.20 -16.73
CA VAL A 34 -2.58 16.83 -16.48
C VAL A 34 -3.16 15.98 -17.61
N GLN A 35 -2.73 16.19 -18.87
CA GLN A 35 -3.17 15.35 -20.00
C GLN A 35 -2.77 13.88 -19.82
N TYR A 36 -1.63 13.60 -19.19
CA TYR A 36 -1.18 12.22 -18.93
C TYR A 36 -1.72 11.66 -17.62
N VAL A 37 -1.78 12.47 -16.57
CA VAL A 37 -2.20 12.02 -15.23
C VAL A 37 -3.71 11.81 -15.15
N LYS A 38 -4.50 12.66 -15.81
CA LYS A 38 -5.97 12.59 -15.79
C LYS A 38 -6.54 11.26 -16.30
N PRO A 39 -6.16 10.71 -17.47
CA PRO A 39 -6.71 9.43 -17.94
C PRO A 39 -6.32 8.26 -17.04
N VAL A 40 -5.10 8.27 -16.49
CA VAL A 40 -4.67 7.25 -15.53
C VAL A 40 -5.51 7.33 -14.26
N ARG A 41 -5.65 8.54 -13.69
CA ARG A 41 -6.49 8.76 -12.50
C ARG A 41 -7.94 8.34 -12.74
N CYS A 42 -8.55 8.74 -13.85
CA CYS A 42 -9.93 8.37 -14.18
C CYS A 42 -10.09 6.86 -14.35
N THR A 43 -9.12 6.18 -14.97
CA THR A 43 -9.14 4.72 -15.13
C THR A 43 -9.06 4.01 -13.78
N VAL A 44 -8.14 4.46 -12.92
CA VAL A 44 -7.98 3.94 -11.55
C VAL A 44 -9.23 4.19 -10.71
N GLN A 45 -9.81 5.38 -10.78
CA GLN A 45 -11.04 5.73 -10.06
C GLN A 45 -12.24 4.88 -10.53
N LYS A 46 -12.39 4.66 -11.84
CA LYS A 46 -13.44 3.77 -12.39
C LYS A 46 -13.26 2.34 -11.92
N TRP A 47 -12.02 1.84 -11.94
CA TRP A 47 -11.71 0.49 -11.48
C TRP A 47 -11.99 0.32 -9.98
N LEU A 48 -11.60 1.29 -9.16
CA LEU A 48 -11.90 1.31 -7.73
C LEU A 48 -13.40 1.39 -7.46
N ALA A 49 -14.13 2.27 -8.16
CA ALA A 49 -15.58 2.40 -8.01
C ALA A 49 -16.29 1.09 -8.36
N CYS A 50 -15.88 0.45 -9.47
CA CYS A 50 -16.38 -0.87 -9.86
C CYS A 50 -16.15 -1.91 -8.75
N ILE A 51 -14.92 -2.01 -8.23
CA ILE A 51 -14.62 -2.92 -7.13
C ILE A 51 -15.49 -2.60 -5.91
N GLN A 52 -15.61 -1.34 -5.53
CA GLN A 52 -16.36 -0.95 -4.34
C GLN A 52 -17.85 -1.33 -4.45
N GLU A 53 -18.44 -1.17 -5.63
CA GLU A 53 -19.84 -1.53 -5.90
C GLU A 53 -20.07 -3.05 -5.81
N TYR A 54 -19.21 -3.87 -6.42
CA TYR A 54 -19.33 -5.33 -6.37
C TYR A 54 -18.93 -5.94 -5.01
N THR A 55 -18.12 -5.22 -4.24
CA THR A 55 -17.40 -5.80 -3.10
C THR A 55 -17.85 -5.20 -1.75
N GLY A 56 -18.64 -4.12 -1.75
CA GLY A 56 -19.06 -3.40 -0.53
C GLY A 56 -19.80 -4.27 0.49
N ASP A 57 -20.85 -4.97 0.07
CA ASP A 57 -21.67 -5.79 0.98
C ASP A 57 -21.05 -7.17 1.24
N SER A 58 -20.24 -7.68 0.32
CA SER A 58 -19.59 -8.98 0.45
C SER A 58 -18.34 -8.90 1.33
N VAL A 59 -17.60 -7.78 1.33
CA VAL A 59 -16.41 -7.57 2.17
C VAL A 59 -16.76 -7.45 3.64
N SER A 60 -17.83 -6.75 4.00
CA SER A 60 -18.22 -6.63 5.42
C SER A 60 -18.56 -8.00 6.02
N ARG A 61 -19.26 -8.85 5.25
CA ARG A 61 -19.56 -10.24 5.63
C ARG A 61 -18.32 -11.13 5.60
N ALA A 62 -17.50 -11.02 4.56
CA ALA A 62 -16.29 -11.83 4.41
C ALA A 62 -15.22 -11.47 5.44
N SER A 63 -15.05 -10.20 5.80
CA SER A 63 -14.07 -9.75 6.80
C SER A 63 -14.40 -10.31 8.18
N SER A 64 -15.68 -10.28 8.57
CA SER A 64 -16.15 -10.87 9.82
C SER A 64 -15.85 -12.39 9.88
N ALA A 65 -16.13 -13.11 8.79
CA ALA A 65 -15.80 -14.53 8.69
C ALA A 65 -14.28 -14.78 8.67
N THR A 66 -13.53 -13.95 7.92
CA THR A 66 -12.09 -14.11 7.74
C THR A 66 -11.32 -13.84 9.02
N ASN A 67 -11.74 -12.89 9.85
CA ASN A 67 -11.09 -12.62 11.14
C ASN A 67 -11.11 -13.86 12.04
N SER A 68 -12.25 -14.57 12.10
CA SER A 68 -12.35 -15.81 12.89
C SER A 68 -11.46 -16.95 12.37
N ILE A 69 -11.24 -17.01 11.06
CA ILE A 69 -10.35 -18.00 10.42
C ILE A 69 -8.89 -17.58 10.62
N TYR A 70 -8.61 -16.29 10.52
CA TYR A 70 -7.28 -15.72 10.70
C TYR A 70 -6.75 -15.95 12.11
N GLU A 71 -7.58 -15.72 13.13
CA GLU A 71 -7.24 -16.02 14.53
C GLU A 71 -6.96 -17.52 14.71
N ARG A 72 -7.79 -18.39 14.14
CA ARG A 72 -7.56 -19.85 14.20
C ARG A 72 -6.25 -20.28 13.55
N VAL A 73 -5.95 -19.80 12.34
CA VAL A 73 -4.69 -20.13 11.64
C VAL A 73 -3.47 -19.60 12.39
N ARG A 74 -3.62 -18.47 13.08
CA ARG A 74 -2.57 -17.87 13.91
C ARG A 74 -2.32 -18.65 15.21
N ASP A 75 -3.38 -19.15 15.85
CA ASP A 75 -3.30 -19.85 17.13
C ASP A 75 -3.04 -21.35 17.00
N GLU A 76 -3.08 -21.92 15.78
CA GLU A 76 -2.81 -23.34 15.57
C GLU A 76 -1.36 -23.71 15.96
N PRO A 77 -1.14 -24.63 16.92
CA PRO A 77 0.20 -25.01 17.37
C PRO A 77 0.92 -25.94 16.38
N ILE A 78 0.20 -26.50 15.41
CA ILE A 78 0.73 -27.50 14.48
C ILE A 78 1.42 -26.80 13.31
N ILE A 79 2.75 -26.87 13.29
CA ILE A 79 3.62 -26.32 12.23
C ILE A 79 3.28 -26.91 10.84
N LEU A 80 2.81 -28.15 10.79
CA LEU A 80 2.42 -28.81 9.54
C LEU A 80 1.22 -28.14 8.85
N ALA A 81 0.20 -27.75 9.62
CA ALA A 81 -0.99 -27.10 9.08
C ALA A 81 -0.67 -25.70 8.54
N ARG A 82 0.18 -24.96 9.26
CA ARG A 82 0.76 -23.69 8.80
C ARG A 82 1.54 -23.83 7.50
N GLY A 83 2.37 -24.87 7.41
CA GLY A 83 3.12 -25.20 6.18
C GLY A 83 2.21 -25.53 5.01
N GLY A 84 1.17 -26.33 5.24
CA GLY A 84 0.16 -26.67 4.23
C GLY A 84 -0.60 -25.45 3.72
N PHE A 85 -0.98 -24.52 4.60
CA PHE A 85 -1.60 -23.27 4.20
C PHE A 85 -0.69 -22.43 3.29
N ILE A 86 0.57 -22.28 3.67
CA ILE A 86 1.56 -21.52 2.90
C ILE A 86 1.78 -22.12 1.50
N THR A 87 1.87 -23.45 1.39
CA THR A 87 2.07 -24.12 0.09
C THR A 87 0.84 -24.00 -0.81
N VAL A 88 -0.37 -24.09 -0.25
CA VAL A 88 -1.61 -23.87 -1.01
C VAL A 88 -1.69 -22.43 -1.52
N CYS A 89 -1.33 -21.44 -0.70
CA CYS A 89 -1.24 -20.05 -1.16
C CYS A 89 -0.19 -19.87 -2.27
N GLY A 90 0.99 -20.49 -2.14
CA GLY A 90 2.03 -20.44 -3.17
C GLY A 90 1.60 -21.05 -4.51
N LEU A 91 0.96 -22.23 -4.47
CA LEU A 91 0.36 -22.88 -5.64
C LEU A 91 -0.77 -22.03 -6.24
N GLY A 92 -1.61 -21.42 -5.41
CA GLY A 92 -2.64 -20.47 -5.84
C GLY A 92 -2.05 -19.28 -6.59
N GLY A 93 -0.95 -18.70 -6.09
CA GLY A 93 -0.21 -17.65 -6.77
C GLY A 93 0.36 -18.10 -8.12
N LEU A 94 0.86 -19.33 -8.20
CA LEU A 94 1.39 -19.90 -9.44
C LEU A 94 0.29 -20.08 -10.50
N ILE A 95 -0.89 -20.54 -10.10
CA ILE A 95 -2.07 -20.69 -10.96
C ILE A 95 -2.56 -19.31 -11.44
N MET A 96 -2.63 -18.32 -10.54
CA MET A 96 -3.00 -16.95 -10.91
C MET A 96 -2.02 -16.34 -11.94
N GLY A 97 -0.74 -16.70 -11.83
CA GLY A 97 0.32 -16.30 -12.77
C GLY A 97 0.37 -17.10 -14.08
N TYR A 98 -0.55 -18.07 -14.30
CA TYR A 98 -0.44 -19.05 -15.39
C TYR A 98 -0.36 -18.43 -16.79
N LYS A 99 -1.09 -17.33 -17.04
CA LYS A 99 -1.09 -16.60 -18.32
C LYS A 99 0.23 -15.85 -18.63
N GLY A 100 1.19 -15.82 -17.71
CA GLY A 100 2.50 -15.17 -17.91
C GLY A 100 3.66 -16.11 -18.20
N GLY A 101 4.83 -15.54 -18.47
CA GLY A 101 6.10 -16.27 -18.52
C GLY A 101 6.55 -16.79 -17.14
N ILE A 102 7.66 -17.54 -17.11
CA ILE A 102 8.20 -18.18 -15.90
C ILE A 102 8.44 -17.17 -14.77
N PHE A 103 9.01 -16.00 -15.09
CA PHE A 103 9.27 -14.95 -14.11
C PHE A 103 7.99 -14.47 -13.42
N ARG A 104 6.90 -14.28 -14.18
CA ARG A 104 5.61 -13.86 -13.62
C ARG A 104 5.06 -14.93 -12.70
N LYS A 105 5.14 -16.21 -13.08
CA LYS A 105 4.69 -17.32 -12.22
C LYS A 105 5.43 -17.35 -10.89
N LEU A 106 6.75 -17.19 -10.91
CA LEU A 106 7.57 -17.15 -9.69
C LEU A 106 7.28 -15.90 -8.84
N PHE A 107 7.07 -14.75 -9.47
CA PHE A 107 6.74 -13.53 -8.76
C PHE A 107 5.40 -13.64 -8.03
N TYR A 108 4.34 -14.13 -8.70
CA TYR A 108 3.05 -14.31 -8.04
C TYR A 108 3.11 -15.41 -6.98
N ALA A 109 3.77 -16.55 -7.25
CA ALA A 109 3.94 -17.60 -6.26
C ALA A 109 4.66 -17.09 -5.00
N SER A 110 5.77 -16.35 -5.15
CA SER A 110 6.51 -15.79 -4.02
C SER A 110 5.71 -14.72 -3.27
N LEU A 111 4.96 -13.86 -3.97
CA LEU A 111 4.13 -12.84 -3.34
C LEU A 111 3.03 -13.46 -2.47
N PHE A 112 2.32 -14.45 -2.99
CA PHE A 112 1.28 -15.15 -2.24
C PHE A 112 1.85 -15.99 -1.09
N THR A 113 2.98 -16.66 -1.31
CA THR A 113 3.68 -17.40 -0.25
C THR A 113 4.15 -16.46 0.87
N ALA A 114 4.70 -15.30 0.51
CA ALA A 114 5.14 -14.28 1.47
C ALA A 114 3.97 -13.69 2.26
N ALA A 115 2.85 -13.39 1.59
CA ALA A 115 1.63 -12.91 2.24
C ALA A 115 1.04 -13.95 3.20
N ALA A 116 1.00 -15.23 2.81
CA ALA A 116 0.56 -16.31 3.68
C ALA A 116 1.50 -16.50 4.88
N THR A 117 2.81 -16.39 4.66
CA THR A 117 3.82 -16.51 5.72
C THR A 117 3.73 -15.36 6.71
N SER A 118 3.50 -14.13 6.26
CA SER A 118 3.36 -12.97 7.16
C SER A 118 2.08 -13.03 8.00
N ALA A 119 0.99 -13.53 7.42
CA ALA A 119 -0.26 -13.80 8.14
C ALA A 119 -0.06 -14.88 9.24
N CYS A 120 0.70 -15.93 8.94
CA CYS A 120 0.88 -17.06 9.84
C CYS A 120 1.98 -16.85 10.91
N TYR A 121 3.03 -16.09 10.58
CA TYR A 121 4.18 -15.79 11.46
C TYR A 121 4.47 -14.29 11.57
N PRO A 122 3.56 -13.49 12.15
CA PRO A 122 3.68 -12.03 12.17
C PRO A 122 4.90 -11.52 12.95
N ALA A 123 5.23 -12.16 14.08
CA ALA A 123 6.39 -11.79 14.88
C ALA A 123 7.72 -12.02 14.15
N ALA A 124 7.85 -13.19 13.50
CA ALA A 124 9.03 -13.51 12.69
C ALA A 124 9.10 -12.59 11.46
N ALA A 125 7.99 -12.40 10.75
CA ALA A 125 7.92 -11.52 9.58
C ALA A 125 8.36 -10.09 9.92
N HIS A 126 7.92 -9.54 11.05
CA HIS A 126 8.34 -8.23 11.51
C HIS A 126 9.83 -8.17 11.86
N ALA A 127 10.36 -9.18 12.57
CA ALA A 127 11.78 -9.26 12.91
C ALA A 127 12.68 -9.34 11.66
N TYR A 128 12.34 -10.23 10.72
CA TYR A 128 13.08 -10.36 9.47
C TYR A 128 12.93 -9.13 8.57
N GLY A 129 11.75 -8.51 8.54
CA GLY A 129 11.50 -7.26 7.81
C GLY A 129 12.39 -6.12 8.29
N ASN A 130 12.45 -5.91 9.61
CA ASN A 130 13.32 -4.89 10.20
C ASN A 130 14.80 -5.19 9.98
N LYS A 131 15.21 -6.46 10.09
CA LYS A 131 16.59 -6.85 9.81
C LYS A 131 16.97 -6.60 8.35
N ALA A 132 16.11 -6.96 7.41
CA ALA A 132 16.31 -6.72 5.99
C ALA A 132 16.36 -5.21 5.67
N TRP A 133 15.45 -4.43 6.26
CA TRP A 133 15.44 -2.98 6.13
C TRP A 133 16.74 -2.35 6.61
N ASN A 134 17.19 -2.69 7.82
CA ASN A 134 18.42 -2.15 8.41
C ASN A 134 19.68 -2.54 7.62
N ILE A 135 19.73 -3.74 7.05
CA ILE A 135 20.85 -4.15 6.20
C ILE A 135 20.82 -3.38 4.87
N GLY A 136 19.64 -3.23 4.27
CA GLY A 136 19.46 -2.50 3.02
C GLY A 136 19.83 -1.03 3.15
N THR A 137 19.39 -0.36 4.23
CA THR A 137 19.75 1.04 4.48
C THR A 137 21.23 1.22 4.72
N LYS A 138 21.89 0.32 5.47
CA LYS A 138 23.35 0.34 5.66
C LYS A 138 24.11 0.23 4.34
N LYS A 139 23.78 -0.75 3.51
CA LYS A 139 24.44 -0.93 2.20
C LYS A 139 24.18 0.25 1.25
N ALA A 140 22.97 0.80 1.27
CA ALA A 140 22.65 1.98 0.46
C ALA A 140 23.43 3.23 0.92
N LEU A 141 23.68 3.37 2.23
CA LEU A 141 24.55 4.41 2.77
C LEU A 141 26.01 4.20 2.37
N GLU A 142 26.52 2.97 2.47
CA GLU A 142 27.87 2.61 2.01
C GLU A 142 28.06 2.94 0.51
N TRP A 143 27.12 2.55 -0.35
CA TRP A 143 27.16 2.92 -1.77
C TRP A 143 27.08 4.43 -2.00
N LYS A 144 26.28 5.14 -1.20
CA LYS A 144 26.22 6.61 -1.33
C LYS A 144 27.58 7.23 -1.00
N GLU A 145 28.26 6.75 0.05
CA GLU A 145 29.57 7.26 0.45
C GLU A 145 30.68 6.90 -0.55
N GLU A 146 30.61 5.72 -1.17
CA GLU A 146 31.54 5.26 -2.20
C GLU A 146 31.44 6.06 -3.51
N TYR A 147 30.22 6.30 -4.01
CA TYR A 147 29.99 6.96 -5.30
C TYR A 147 29.83 8.48 -5.22
N PHE A 148 29.46 9.02 -4.06
CA PHE A 148 29.31 10.47 -3.84
C PHE A 148 30.06 10.91 -2.57
N PRO A 149 31.41 10.87 -2.57
CA PRO A 149 32.19 11.33 -1.44
C PRO A 149 31.90 12.82 -1.20
N LYS A 150 31.64 13.18 0.06
CA LYS A 150 31.47 14.60 0.45
C LYS A 150 32.79 15.33 0.18
N LYS A 151 32.75 16.33 -0.71
CA LYS A 151 33.82 17.30 -0.87
C LYS A 151 33.99 18.16 0.37
#